data_AF-A0A975H879-F1
#
_entry.id   AF-A0A975H879-F1
#
_cell.length_a   1.000
_cell.length_b   1.000
_cell.length_c   1.000
_cell.angle_alpha   90.00
_cell.angle_beta   90.00
_cell.angle_gamma   90.00
#
_symmetry.space_group_name_H-M   'P 1'
#
loop_
_entity.id
_entity.type
_entity.pdbx_description
1 polymer ?
#
loop_
_entity_poly.entity_id
_entity_poly.type
_entity_poly.pdbx_seq_one_letter_code
_entity_poly.pdbx_strand_id
1 'polypeptide(L)'
;MRNSIFSIAIIFNLACLSQEKQKDSLFIKFDKSLIDKVKEQNKNSFYYKIKDCDKKEDLVYFLEKKKYYNLKVKKVKCLKEVLKKSNAGSKKNKIDDLKLAKYLSDFLVFFVRRNEFIKVETSYSIE
;
A
#
# COMPACT_ATOMS: atom_id res chain seq x y z
N MET A 1 -6.67 37.30 -43.87
CA MET A 1 -7.29 36.50 -42.80
C MET A 1 -6.51 35.19 -42.64
N ARG A 2 -5.36 35.26 -41.99
CA ARG A 2 -4.38 34.18 -41.83
C ARG A 2 -3.81 34.46 -40.46
N ASN A 3 -4.13 33.63 -39.45
CA ASN A 3 -3.52 33.56 -38.10
C ASN A 3 -4.45 33.02 -36.98
N SER A 4 -5.59 32.38 -37.28
CA SER A 4 -6.49 31.87 -36.22
C SER A 4 -6.53 30.34 -36.06
N ILE A 5 -5.79 29.58 -36.88
CA ILE A 5 -5.87 28.11 -36.88
C ILE A 5 -4.85 27.46 -35.92
N PHE A 6 -3.81 28.19 -35.49
CA PHE A 6 -2.76 27.63 -34.63
C PHE A 6 -3.15 27.45 -33.16
N SER A 7 -4.24 28.07 -32.69
CA SER A 7 -4.60 28.06 -31.26
C SER A 7 -5.31 26.79 -30.79
N ILE A 8 -5.93 26.02 -31.70
CA ILE A 8 -6.72 24.83 -31.34
C ILE A 8 -5.83 23.59 -31.09
N ALA A 9 -4.63 23.54 -31.68
CA ALA A 9 -3.72 22.40 -31.53
C ALA A 9 -3.03 22.34 -30.15
N ILE A 10 -2.97 23.44 -29.40
CA ILE A 10 -2.25 23.50 -28.11
C ILE A 10 -3.10 22.90 -26.97
N ILE A 11 -4.43 22.94 -27.07
CA ILE A 11 -5.33 22.50 -25.99
C ILE A 11 -5.39 20.96 -25.89
N PHE A 12 -5.15 20.23 -26.98
CA PHE A 12 -5.21 18.75 -26.96
C PHE A 12 -4.02 18.06 -26.29
N ASN A 13 -2.88 18.75 -26.08
CA ASN A 13 -1.70 18.15 -25.46
C ASN A 13 -1.76 18.10 -23.93
N LEU A 14 -2.64 18.87 -23.29
CA LEU A 14 -2.78 18.89 -21.82
C LEU A 14 -3.68 17.77 -21.28
N ALA A 15 -4.50 17.14 -22.13
CA ALA A 15 -5.41 16.07 -21.72
C ALA A 15 -4.71 14.72 -21.46
N CYS A 16 -3.42 14.60 -21.79
CA CYS A 16 -2.67 13.35 -21.62
C CYS A 16 -2.00 13.20 -20.24
N LEU A 17 -2.12 14.20 -19.37
CA LEU A 17 -1.49 14.26 -18.04
C LEU A 17 -2.45 13.84 -16.91
N SER A 18 -3.14 12.69 -17.00
CA SER A 18 -3.74 12.06 -15.79
C SER A 18 -4.31 10.65 -16.03
N GLN A 19 -3.51 9.73 -16.56
CA GLN A 19 -3.81 8.30 -16.36
C GLN A 19 -2.99 7.83 -15.16
N GLU A 20 -3.42 8.20 -13.95
CA GLU A 20 -2.95 7.47 -12.77
C GLU A 20 -3.25 5.99 -13.00
N LYS A 21 -2.20 5.17 -13.03
CA LYS A 21 -2.32 3.72 -13.24
C LYS A 21 -3.33 3.18 -12.22
N GLN A 22 -4.47 2.71 -12.71
CA GLN A 22 -5.49 2.14 -11.85
C GLN A 22 -4.88 0.93 -11.12
N LYS A 23 -4.68 1.06 -9.81
CA LYS A 23 -4.10 0.00 -8.97
C LYS A 23 -5.17 -1.02 -8.59
N ASP A 24 -4.80 -2.29 -8.65
CA ASP A 24 -5.64 -3.38 -8.16
C ASP A 24 -5.76 -3.33 -6.64
N SER A 25 -6.89 -3.80 -6.10
CA SER A 25 -7.09 -3.88 -4.66
C SER A 25 -6.55 -5.18 -4.08
N LEU A 26 -5.70 -5.07 -3.07
CA LEU A 26 -5.14 -6.20 -2.32
C LEU A 26 -5.70 -6.20 -0.90
N PHE A 27 -6.56 -7.18 -0.61
CA PHE A 27 -7.12 -7.38 0.73
C PHE A 27 -6.28 -8.39 1.51
N ILE A 28 -5.67 -7.92 2.60
CA ILE A 28 -4.81 -8.71 3.48
C ILE A 28 -5.52 -8.90 4.82
N LYS A 29 -5.67 -10.14 5.27
CA LYS A 29 -6.23 -10.46 6.59
C LYS A 29 -5.33 -9.85 7.67
N PHE A 30 -5.91 -9.05 8.55
CA PHE A 30 -5.22 -8.50 9.70
C PHE A 30 -4.95 -9.62 10.72
N ASP A 31 -3.68 -9.84 11.02
CA ASP A 31 -3.24 -10.86 11.96
C ASP A 31 -2.35 -10.22 13.04
N LYS A 32 -2.84 -10.18 14.28
CA LYS A 32 -2.12 -9.60 15.43
C LYS A 32 -0.84 -10.37 15.78
N SER A 33 -0.71 -11.63 15.35
CA SER A 33 0.52 -12.40 15.55
C SER A 33 1.64 -11.97 14.61
N LEU A 34 1.31 -11.27 13.51
CA LEU A 34 2.27 -10.83 12.49
C LEU A 34 2.33 -9.31 12.31
N ILE A 35 1.32 -8.57 12.77
CA ILE A 35 1.20 -7.13 12.55
C ILE A 35 0.96 -6.44 13.89
N ASP A 36 1.82 -5.48 14.22
CA ASP A 36 1.61 -4.56 15.32
C ASP A 36 0.92 -3.29 14.85
N LYS A 37 -0.02 -2.80 15.66
CA LYS A 37 -0.65 -1.49 15.49
C LYS A 37 -0.02 -0.53 16.49
N VAL A 38 0.52 0.58 16.01
CA VAL A 38 1.17 1.59 16.84
C VAL A 38 0.48 2.94 16.63
N LYS A 39 0.31 3.69 17.72
CA LYS A 39 -0.20 5.05 17.69
C LYS A 39 0.97 6.00 17.40
N GLU A 40 0.81 6.89 16.45
CA GLU A 40 1.80 7.93 16.16
C GLU A 40 1.80 8.94 17.33
N GLN A 41 2.98 9.26 17.89
CA GLN A 41 3.07 10.05 19.13
C GLN A 41 2.47 11.46 18.98
N ASN A 42 2.56 12.04 17.77
CA ASN A 42 2.21 13.44 17.51
C ASN A 42 0.97 13.62 16.62
N LYS A 43 0.29 12.52 16.29
CA LYS A 43 -0.89 12.55 15.41
C LYS A 43 -1.94 11.58 15.92
N ASN A 44 -3.22 11.89 15.69
CA ASN A 44 -4.30 10.94 15.95
C ASN A 44 -4.40 9.85 14.85
N SER A 45 -3.26 9.41 14.34
CA SER A 45 -3.10 8.38 13.31
C SER A 45 -2.46 7.13 13.89
N PHE A 46 -2.71 6.03 13.21
CA PHE A 46 -2.09 4.76 13.50
C PHE A 46 -1.23 4.35 12.32
N TYR A 47 -0.14 3.65 12.61
CA TYR A 47 0.59 2.90 11.62
C TYR A 47 0.68 1.45 12.05
N TYR A 48 0.96 0.59 11.08
CA TYR A 48 1.11 -0.84 11.30
C TYR A 48 2.50 -1.28 10.86
N LYS A 49 3.16 -2.10 11.68
CA LYS A 49 4.47 -2.69 11.37
C LYS A 49 4.31 -4.19 11.27
N ILE A 50 5.03 -4.82 10.34
CA ILE A 50 5.15 -6.28 10.35
C ILE A 50 6.10 -6.63 11.47
N LYS A 51 5.74 -7.65 12.26
CA LYS A 51 6.61 -8.24 13.28
C LYS A 51 7.72 -9.00 12.55
N ASP A 52 8.79 -8.29 12.20
CA ASP A 52 10.06 -8.92 11.83
C ASP A 52 11.01 -8.85 13.04
N CYS A 53 11.83 -9.90 13.20
CA CYS A 53 12.55 -10.21 14.43
C CYS A 53 13.92 -9.53 14.56
N ASP A 54 14.30 -8.62 13.66
CA ASP A 54 15.62 -7.98 13.68
C ASP A 54 15.49 -6.45 13.68
N LYS A 55 16.33 -5.79 14.49
CA LYS A 55 16.60 -4.36 14.42
C LYS A 55 17.28 -4.09 13.07
N LYS A 56 16.51 -3.66 12.07
CA LYS A 56 17.03 -3.28 10.75
C LYS A 56 17.04 -1.77 10.60
N GLU A 57 17.97 -1.31 9.78
CA GLU A 57 17.99 0.03 9.21
C GLU A 57 16.75 0.24 8.33
N ASP A 58 16.32 -0.76 7.56
CA ASP A 58 15.14 -0.62 6.68
C ASP A 58 13.84 -1.15 7.29
N LEU A 59 12.75 -0.40 7.17
CA LEU A 59 11.44 -0.79 7.68
C LEU A 59 10.28 -0.46 6.74
N VAL A 60 9.53 -1.48 6.34
CA VAL A 60 8.18 -1.30 5.78
C VAL A 60 7.15 -1.12 6.89
N TYR A 61 6.37 -0.06 6.76
CA TYR A 61 5.22 0.20 7.61
C TYR A 61 4.02 0.66 6.80
N PHE A 62 2.85 0.58 7.41
CA PHE A 62 1.57 0.87 6.77
C PHE A 62 0.86 1.99 7.51
N LEU A 63 0.67 3.13 6.86
CA LEU A 63 -0.06 4.26 7.44
C LEU A 63 -1.56 4.04 7.27
N GLU A 64 -2.32 4.14 8.36
CA GLU A 64 -3.79 4.12 8.31
C GLU A 64 -4.30 5.36 7.58
N LYS A 65 -5.10 5.18 6.52
CA LYS A 65 -5.70 6.30 5.79
C LYS A 65 -7.19 6.41 5.99
N LYS A 66 -7.91 5.30 5.83
CA LYS A 66 -9.37 5.31 5.90
C LYS A 66 -9.90 3.95 6.30
N LYS A 67 -11.04 3.95 6.98
CA LYS A 67 -11.78 2.75 7.35
C LYS A 67 -13.08 2.68 6.56
N TYR A 68 -13.42 1.47 6.17
CA TYR A 68 -14.67 1.12 5.52
C TYR A 68 -15.27 -0.06 6.27
N TYR A 69 -16.59 -0.21 6.16
CA TYR A 69 -17.33 -1.27 6.84
C TYR A 69 -18.20 -2.03 5.86
N ASN A 70 -18.40 -3.32 6.12
CA ASN A 70 -19.35 -4.18 5.40
C ASN A 70 -19.13 -4.25 3.88
N LEU A 71 -17.88 -4.12 3.41
CA LEU A 71 -17.54 -4.32 2.00
C LEU A 71 -17.64 -5.81 1.63
N LYS A 72 -18.21 -6.10 0.46
CA LYS A 72 -18.19 -7.46 -0.13
C LYS A 72 -16.91 -7.62 -0.95
N VAL A 73 -16.00 -8.47 -0.48
CA VAL A 73 -14.73 -8.75 -1.17
C VAL A 73 -14.66 -10.20 -1.64
N LYS A 74 -14.15 -10.43 -2.85
CA LYS A 74 -14.07 -11.76 -3.45
C LYS A 74 -12.97 -12.62 -2.81
N LYS A 75 -11.85 -12.00 -2.40
CA LYS A 75 -10.66 -12.73 -1.95
C LYS A 75 -9.90 -11.93 -0.92
N VAL A 76 -9.64 -12.56 0.23
CA VAL A 76 -8.76 -12.04 1.28
C VAL A 76 -7.55 -12.96 1.38
N LYS A 77 -6.35 -12.37 1.35
CA LYS A 77 -5.07 -13.07 1.42
C LYS A 77 -4.49 -13.00 2.82
N CYS A 78 -3.80 -14.04 3.28
CA CYS A 78 -2.98 -13.92 4.48
C CYS A 78 -1.66 -13.19 4.17
N LEU A 79 -1.06 -12.51 5.15
CA LEU A 79 0.21 -11.80 4.96
C LEU A 79 1.33 -12.74 4.46
N LYS A 80 1.38 -13.97 4.97
CA LYS A 80 2.36 -14.98 4.53
C LYS A 80 2.27 -15.28 3.02
N GLU A 81 1.06 -15.36 2.47
CA GLU A 81 0.87 -15.52 1.02
C GLU A 81 1.36 -14.31 0.23
N VAL A 82 1.15 -13.11 0.76
CA VAL A 82 1.63 -11.87 0.15
C VAL A 82 3.15 -11.82 0.14
N LEU A 83 3.79 -12.14 1.27
CA LEU A 83 5.26 -12.23 1.39
C LEU A 83 5.86 -13.28 0.44
N LYS A 84 5.17 -14.42 0.26
CA LYS A 84 5.60 -15.45 -0.69
C LYS A 84 5.48 -14.96 -2.13
N LYS A 85 4.39 -14.27 -2.48
CA LYS A 85 4.17 -13.74 -3.84
C LYS A 85 5.11 -12.59 -4.20
N SER A 86 5.46 -11.75 -3.24
CA SER A 86 6.41 -10.65 -3.45
C SER A 86 7.86 -11.12 -3.51
N ASN A 87 8.13 -12.41 -3.25
CA ASN A 87 9.48 -12.94 -2.99
C ASN A 87 10.22 -12.15 -1.90
N ALA A 88 9.48 -11.51 -0.98
CA ALA A 88 10.06 -10.78 0.15
C ALA A 88 10.27 -11.67 1.38
N GLY A 89 9.59 -12.81 1.48
CA GLY A 89 9.80 -13.75 2.58
C GLY A 89 11.02 -14.64 2.37
N SER A 90 11.95 -14.67 3.34
CA SER A 90 13.10 -15.60 3.37
C SER A 90 12.88 -16.78 4.32
N LYS A 91 13.61 -17.89 4.11
CA LYS A 91 13.56 -19.11 4.93
C LYS A 91 13.87 -18.89 6.43
N LYS A 92 14.55 -17.79 6.77
CA LYS A 92 14.93 -17.43 8.15
C LYS A 92 13.94 -16.47 8.83
N ASN A 93 12.68 -16.42 8.38
CA ASN A 93 11.67 -15.43 8.79
C ASN A 93 12.01 -13.95 8.51
N LYS A 94 13.15 -13.67 7.85
CA LYS A 94 13.52 -12.31 7.46
C LYS A 94 12.68 -11.85 6.27
N ILE A 95 12.21 -10.61 6.34
CA ILE A 95 11.50 -9.93 5.25
C ILE A 95 12.49 -9.06 4.48
N ASP A 96 12.40 -9.03 3.16
CA ASP A 96 13.08 -8.04 2.33
C ASP A 96 12.14 -6.83 2.19
N ASP A 97 12.36 -5.83 3.04
CA ASP A 97 11.53 -4.64 3.18
C ASP A 97 11.42 -3.87 1.85
N LEU A 98 12.54 -3.69 1.15
CA LEU A 98 12.56 -3.01 -0.16
C LEU A 98 11.74 -3.77 -1.21
N LYS A 99 11.90 -5.10 -1.32
CA LYS A 99 11.10 -5.91 -2.24
C LYS A 99 9.63 -5.87 -1.90
N LEU A 100 9.29 -5.92 -0.61
CA LEU A 100 7.92 -5.86 -0.16
C LEU A 100 7.28 -4.50 -0.49
N ALA A 101 7.97 -3.40 -0.20
CA ALA A 101 7.52 -2.05 -0.53
C ALA A 101 7.26 -1.90 -2.03
N LYS A 102 8.21 -2.36 -2.86
CA LYS A 102 8.09 -2.32 -4.31
C LYS A 102 6.88 -3.11 -4.80
N TYR A 103 6.71 -4.35 -4.31
CA TYR A 103 5.55 -5.18 -4.67
C TYR A 103 4.22 -4.54 -4.26
N LEU A 104 4.14 -4.00 -3.04
CA LEU A 104 2.90 -3.40 -2.54
C LEU A 104 2.58 -2.04 -3.16
N SER A 105 3.57 -1.35 -3.74
CA SER A 105 3.38 -0.08 -4.42
C SER A 105 2.43 -0.17 -5.63
N ASP A 106 2.27 -1.35 -6.23
CA ASP A 106 1.36 -1.60 -7.35
C ASP A 106 -0.10 -1.82 -6.92
N PHE A 107 -0.39 -1.89 -5.60
CA PHE A 107 -1.72 -2.21 -5.08
C PHE A 107 -2.34 -1.11 -4.21
N LEU A 108 -3.68 -1.07 -4.18
CA LEU A 108 -4.43 -0.47 -3.08
C LEU A 108 -4.56 -1.50 -1.96
N VAL A 109 -3.81 -1.31 -0.88
CA VAL A 109 -3.74 -2.29 0.21
C VAL A 109 -4.82 -2.01 1.27
N PHE A 110 -5.52 -3.07 1.65
CA PHE A 110 -6.52 -3.05 2.71
C PHE A 110 -6.23 -4.13 3.75
N PHE A 111 -6.18 -3.75 5.03
CA PHE A 111 -6.25 -4.72 6.12
C PHE A 111 -7.70 -5.05 6.45
N VAL A 112 -8.00 -6.35 6.54
CA VAL A 112 -9.35 -6.86 6.78
C VAL A 112 -9.42 -7.46 8.18
N ARG A 113 -10.30 -6.90 9.01
CA ARG A 113 -10.58 -7.37 10.38
C ARG A 113 -12.07 -7.49 10.60
N ARG A 114 -12.61 -8.72 10.56
CA ARG A 114 -14.06 -8.98 10.61
C ARG A 114 -14.76 -8.18 9.49
N ASN A 115 -15.59 -7.19 9.84
CA ASN A 115 -16.32 -6.35 8.91
C ASN A 115 -15.63 -5.00 8.64
N GLU A 116 -14.46 -4.75 9.24
CA GLU A 116 -13.67 -3.54 9.08
C GLU A 116 -12.61 -3.74 7.99
N PHE A 117 -12.51 -2.76 7.08
CA PHE A 117 -11.56 -2.70 5.98
C PHE A 117 -10.75 -1.42 6.12
N ILE A 118 -9.48 -1.55 6.45
CA ILE A 118 -8.58 -0.45 6.77
C ILE A 118 -7.71 -0.23 5.55
N LYS A 119 -7.99 0.82 4.76
CA LYS A 119 -7.10 1.27 3.69
C LYS A 119 -5.82 1.78 4.31
N VAL A 120 -4.71 1.23 3.85
CA VAL A 120 -3.38 1.63 4.28
C VAL A 120 -2.54 2.10 3.11
N GLU A 121 -1.64 3.03 3.38
CA GLU A 121 -0.56 3.39 2.46
C GLU A 121 0.72 2.67 2.89
N THR A 122 1.40 2.04 1.94
CA THR A 122 2.69 1.40 2.21
C THR A 122 3.78 2.45 2.17
N SER A 123 4.55 2.53 3.23
CA SER A 123 5.71 3.43 3.36
C SER A 123 6.95 2.62 3.70
N TYR A 124 8.09 3.15 3.31
CA TYR A 124 9.41 2.58 3.57
C TYR A 124 10.27 3.66 4.21
N SER A 125 10.98 3.32 5.29
CA SER A 125 11.97 4.19 5.92
C SER A 125 13.31 3.47 5.97
N ILE A 126 14.37 4.24 5.79
CA ILE A 126 15.73 3.90 6.17
C ILE A 126 15.95 4.63 7.51
N GLU A 127 16.10 3.89 8.60
CA GLU A 127 16.54 4.34 9.93
C GLU A 127 18.06 4.52 9.95
#